data_AF-A0A843ECI9-F1
#
_entry.id   AF-A0A843ECI9-F1
#
_cell.length_a   1.000
_cell.length_b   1.000
_cell.length_c   1.000
_cell.angle_alpha   90.00
_cell.angle_beta   90.00
_cell.angle_gamma   90.00
#
_symmetry.space_group_name_H-M   'P 1'
#
loop_
_entity.id
_entity.type
_entity.pdbx_description
1 polymer ?
#
loop_
_entity_poly.entity_id
_entity_poly.type
_entity_poly.pdbx_seq_one_letter_code
_entity_poly.pdbx_strand_id
1 'polypeptide(L)' 'MMKKTNDGFYDYNRLGDLLFIFHKNHKTYFNNALAKYDLNLIQVLCIARIYNEENLNQKDLSDSLYITKGAITKAIM' A
#
# COMPACT_ATOMS: atom_id res chain seq x y z
N MET A 1 20.22 19.35 -38.97
CA MET A 1 19.65 19.81 -37.69
C MET A 1 19.40 18.57 -36.83
N MET A 2 20.33 18.22 -35.94
CA MET A 2 20.20 17.01 -35.10
C MET A 2 19.09 17.21 -34.07
N LYS A 3 18.10 16.31 -34.06
CA LYS A 3 17.17 16.17 -32.93
C LYS A 3 18.01 15.77 -31.71
N LYS A 4 18.08 16.64 -30.71
CA LYS A 4 18.49 16.21 -29.36
C LYS A 4 17.43 15.23 -28.86
N THR A 5 17.74 13.94 -28.88
CA THR A 5 17.06 13.00 -28.00
C THR A 5 17.48 13.37 -26.60
N ASN A 6 16.55 13.83 -25.77
CA ASN A 6 16.78 13.83 -24.32
C ASN A 6 16.69 12.37 -23.88
N ASP A 7 17.76 11.64 -24.17
CA ASP A 7 17.99 10.32 -23.62
C ASP A 7 18.15 10.46 -22.10
N GLY A 8 17.18 9.91 -21.36
CA GLY A 8 17.49 9.21 -20.12
C GLY A 8 17.61 10.01 -18.82
N PHE A 9 16.81 11.06 -18.58
CA PHE A 9 16.67 11.58 -17.20
C PHE A 9 15.22 11.59 -16.72
N TYR A 10 15.02 10.91 -15.59
CA TYR A 10 13.79 10.82 -14.83
C TYR A 10 13.28 12.25 -14.55
N ASP A 11 12.09 12.60 -15.04
CA ASP A 11 11.47 13.89 -14.73
C ASP A 11 11.08 13.89 -13.24
N TYR A 12 11.86 14.59 -12.41
CA TYR A 12 11.62 14.70 -10.97
C TYR A 12 10.25 15.33 -10.65
N ASN A 13 9.64 16.08 -11.58
CA ASN A 13 8.27 16.59 -11.42
C ASN A 13 7.22 15.48 -11.51
N ARG A 14 7.61 14.28 -11.95
CA ARG A 14 6.76 13.10 -12.08
C ARG A 14 7.04 12.02 -11.04
N LEU A 15 7.84 12.32 -10.02
CA LEU A 15 8.03 11.41 -8.89
C LEU A 15 6.67 11.05 -8.25
N GLY A 16 5.75 12.02 -8.16
CA GLY A 16 4.38 11.77 -7.71
C GLY A 16 3.63 10.74 -8.56
N ASP A 17 3.72 10.84 -9.89
CA ASP A 17 3.11 9.87 -10.82
C ASP A 17 3.68 8.47 -10.61
N LEU A 18 5.00 8.37 -10.44
CA LEU A 18 5.70 7.10 -10.31
C LEU A 18 5.40 6.45 -8.96
N LEU A 19 5.36 7.25 -7.88
CA LEU A 19 4.88 6.81 -6.58
C LEU A 19 3.43 6.35 -6.64
N PHE A 20 2.56 7.07 -7.37
CA PHE A 20 1.16 6.67 -7.56
C PHE A 20 1.03 5.35 -8.31
N ILE A 21 1.75 5.18 -9.42
CA ILE A 21 1.76 3.93 -10.20
C ILE A 21 2.25 2.77 -9.34
N PHE A 22 3.37 2.95 -8.63
CA PHE A 22 3.90 1.95 -7.71
C PHE A 22 2.91 1.64 -6.59
N HIS A 23 2.29 2.68 -6.01
CA HIS A 23 1.30 2.54 -4.94
C HIS A 23 0.08 1.74 -5.38
N LYS A 24 -0.44 2.02 -6.56
CA LYS A 24 -1.61 1.33 -7.13
C LYS A 24 -1.27 -0.12 -7.48
N ASN A 25 -0.15 -0.34 -8.16
CA ASN A 25 0.22 -1.65 -8.67
C ASN A 25 0.59 -2.63 -7.55
N HIS A 26 1.28 -2.17 -6.49
CA HIS A 26 1.61 -3.08 -5.37
C HIS A 26 0.36 -3.56 -4.65
N LYS A 27 -0.65 -2.69 -4.45
CA LYS A 27 -1.90 -3.08 -3.78
C LYS A 27 -2.61 -4.17 -4.57
N THR A 28 -2.74 -4.00 -5.89
CA THR A 28 -3.34 -5.02 -6.76
C THR A 28 -2.53 -6.31 -6.73
N TYR A 29 -1.22 -6.23 -6.85
CA TYR A 29 -0.33 -7.40 -6.80
C TYR A 29 -0.49 -8.19 -5.50
N PHE A 30 -0.39 -7.52 -4.35
CA PHE A 30 -0.50 -8.20 -3.05
C PHE A 30 -1.90 -8.76 -2.81
N ASN A 31 -2.96 -8.03 -3.15
CA ASN A 31 -4.32 -8.59 -3.02
C ASN A 31 -4.51 -9.82 -3.90
N ASN A 32 -4.02 -9.82 -5.15
CA ASN A 32 -4.09 -11.00 -6.02
C ASN A 32 -3.29 -12.18 -5.46
N ALA A 33 -2.10 -11.91 -4.90
CA ALA A 33 -1.26 -12.94 -4.31
C ALA A 33 -1.85 -13.53 -3.01
N LEU A 34 -2.63 -12.74 -2.26
CA LEU A 34 -3.29 -13.14 -1.01
C LEU A 34 -4.66 -13.77 -1.22
N ALA A 35 -5.29 -13.55 -2.38
CA ALA A 35 -6.61 -14.11 -2.72
C ALA A 35 -6.65 -15.64 -2.62
N LYS A 36 -5.53 -16.35 -2.85
CA LYS A 36 -5.43 -17.82 -2.66
C LYS A 36 -5.58 -18.28 -1.21
N TYR A 37 -5.50 -17.35 -0.25
CA TYR A 37 -5.70 -17.59 1.17
C TYR A 37 -6.98 -16.93 1.69
N ASP A 38 -7.85 -16.44 0.79
CA ASP A 38 -9.05 -15.66 1.13
C ASP A 38 -8.76 -14.42 1.99
N LEU A 39 -7.57 -13.84 1.81
CA LEU A 39 -7.11 -12.65 2.54
C LEU A 39 -6.92 -11.47 1.59
N ASN A 40 -7.15 -10.27 2.12
CA ASN A 40 -6.75 -9.01 1.47
C ASN A 40 -5.54 -8.37 2.19
N LEU A 41 -4.89 -7.41 1.53
CA LEU A 41 -3.70 -6.74 2.03
C LEU A 41 -3.91 -6.06 3.39
N ILE A 42 -5.07 -5.44 3.61
CA ILE A 42 -5.35 -4.74 4.88
C ILE A 42 -5.43 -5.75 6.02
N GLN A 43 -6.09 -6.89 5.81
CA GLN A 43 -6.15 -7.98 6.80
C GLN A 43 -4.76 -8.46 7.19
N VAL A 44 -3.89 -8.71 6.21
CA VAL A 44 -2.51 -9.16 6.48
C VAL A 44 -1.71 -8.11 7.23
N LEU A 45 -1.86 -6.83 6.90
CA LEU A 45 -1.19 -5.74 7.63
C LEU A 45 -1.67 -5.64 9.08
N CYS A 46 -2.98 -5.77 9.32
CA CYS A 46 -3.54 -5.83 10.68
C CYS A 46 -3.00 -7.03 11.45
N ILE A 47 -3.01 -8.23 10.86
CA ILE A 47 -2.47 -9.45 11.48
C ILE A 47 -0.99 -9.27 11.83
N ALA A 48 -0.18 -8.76 10.91
CA ALA A 48 1.24 -8.53 11.13
C ALA A 48 1.49 -7.53 12.28
N ARG A 49 0.65 -6.50 12.44
CA ARG A 49 0.76 -5.57 13.56
C ARG A 49 0.35 -6.18 14.88
N ILE A 50 -0.80 -6.85 14.93
CA ILE A 50 -1.28 -7.56 16.13
C ILE A 50 -0.29 -8.65 16.57
N TYR A 51 0.39 -9.30 15.62
CA TYR A 51 1.40 -10.30 15.94
C TYR A 51 2.64 -9.71 16.63
N ASN A 52 3.00 -8.45 16.36
CA ASN A 52 4.21 -7.82 16.90
C ASN A 52 3.94 -6.95 18.14
N GLU A 53 2.69 -6.54 18.38
CA GLU A 53 2.32 -5.59 19.42
C GLU A 53 1.06 -6.05 20.16
N GLU A 54 1.15 -6.19 21.48
CA GLU A 54 0.01 -6.54 22.32
C GLU A 54 -0.88 -5.32 22.59
N ASN A 55 -2.18 -5.55 22.77
CA ASN A 55 -3.17 -4.55 23.18
C ASN A 55 -3.40 -3.36 22.22
N LEU A 56 -3.21 -3.56 20.92
CA LEU A 56 -3.55 -2.56 19.91
C LEU A 56 -5.07 -2.34 19.81
N ASN A 57 -5.49 -1.08 19.83
CA ASN A 57 -6.85 -0.70 19.50
C ASN A 57 -6.99 -0.30 18.00
N GLN A 58 -8.22 -0.11 17.51
CA GLN A 58 -8.46 0.23 16.09
C GLN A 58 -7.83 1.57 15.67
N LYS A 59 -7.69 2.52 16.60
CA LYS A 59 -7.01 3.79 16.33
C LYS A 59 -5.52 3.56 16.13
N ASP A 60 -4.89 2.74 16.97
CA ASP A 60 -3.46 2.44 16.85
C ASP A 60 -3.15 1.74 15.51
N LEU A 61 -4.01 0.82 15.08
CA LEU A 61 -3.93 0.18 13.76
C LEU A 61 -4.14 1.19 12.61
N SER A 62 -5.11 2.09 12.75
CA SER A 62 -5.40 3.14 11.76
C SER A 62 -4.20 4.09 11.59
N ASP A 63 -3.65 4.56 12.71
CA ASP A 63 -2.57 5.54 12.76
C ASP A 63 -1.24 4.92 12.26
N SER A 64 -0.93 3.68 12.67
CA SER A 64 0.32 2.98 12.29
C SER A 64 0.36 2.52 10.84
N LEU A 65 -0.80 2.18 10.25
CA LEU A 65 -0.89 1.72 8.87
C LEU A 65 -1.25 2.83 7.88
N TYR A 66 -1.54 4.05 8.36
CA TYR A 66 -2.06 5.16 7.56
C TYR A 66 -3.32 4.75 6.77
N ILE A 67 -4.20 3.98 7.41
CA ILE A 67 -5.47 3.47 6.86
C ILE A 67 -6.61 4.03 7.68
N THR A 68 -7.78 4.28 7.07
CA THR A 68 -8.94 4.79 7.82
C THR A 68 -9.50 3.73 8.77
N LYS A 69 -9.99 4.16 9.95
CA LYS A 69 -10.68 3.26 10.90
C LYS A 69 -11.75 2.41 10.23
N GLY A 70 -12.55 2.98 9.32
CA GLY A 70 -13.60 2.22 8.62
C GLY A 70 -13.06 1.10 7.72
N ALA A 71 -11.87 1.26 7.14
CA ALA A 71 -11.22 0.18 6.40
C ALA A 71 -10.64 -0.90 7.33
N ILE A 72 -10.15 -0.52 8.51
CA ILE A 72 -9.76 -1.47 9.57
C ILE A 72 -10.99 -2.27 10.04
N THR A 73 -12.12 -1.60 10.30
CA THR A 73 -13.38 -2.25 10.70
C THR A 73 -13.81 -3.29 9.68
N LYS A 74 -13.81 -2.96 8.37
CA LYS A 74 -14.15 -3.90 7.29
C LYS A 74 -13.17 -5.06 7.12
N ALA A 75 -11.94 -4.91 7.60
CA ALA A 75 -10.94 -5.96 7.49
C ALA A 75 -11.04 -6.96 8.64
N ILE A 76 -11.39 -6.48 9.84
CA ILE A 76 -11.43 -7.28 11.07
C ILE A 76 -12.83 -7.87 11.35
N MET A 77 -13.90 -7.17 10.97
CA MET A 77 -15.30 -7.60 11.15
C MET A 77 -15.88 -8.15 9.85
#